data_AF-A0A535BAI4-F1
#
_entry.id   AF-A0A535BAI4-F1
#
_cell.length_a   1.000
_cell.length_b   1.000
_cell.length_c   1.000
_cell.angle_alpha   90.00
_cell.angle_beta   90.00
_cell.angle_gamma   90.00
#
_symmetry.space_group_name_H-M   'P 1'
#
loop_
_entity.id
_entity.type
_entity.pdbx_description
1 polymer ?
#
loop_
_entity_poly.entity_id
_entity_poly.type
_entity_poly.pdbx_seq_one_letter_code
_entity_poly.pdbx_strand_id
1 'polypeptide(L)'
;MQEDAVEEGDDQSGSAQPQMPLGIVIARIVVVTSMSFAAAAAIFFLVGGLWLLALVSIAATAIFLGLMFVIERGAEKNAGHTKL
;
A
#
# COMPACT_ATOMS: atom_id res chain seq x y z
N MET A 1 -25.10 -11.21 72.26
CA MET A 1 -23.69 -10.90 72.06
C MET A 1 -23.53 -10.59 70.59
N GLN A 2 -23.12 -9.35 70.34
CA GLN A 2 -22.87 -8.71 69.06
C GLN A 2 -21.35 -8.66 68.94
N GLU A 3 -20.79 -9.15 67.84
CA GLU A 3 -19.37 -9.09 67.43
C GLU A 3 -19.21 -10.07 66.24
N ASP A 4 -18.67 -9.79 65.07
CA ASP A 4 -18.37 -8.56 64.36
C ASP A 4 -18.10 -8.98 62.91
N ALA A 5 -18.49 -8.10 61.98
CA ALA A 5 -18.14 -8.20 60.58
C ALA A 5 -16.62 -8.05 60.42
N VAL A 6 -16.00 -8.90 59.61
CA VAL A 6 -14.73 -8.56 58.95
C VAL A 6 -15.02 -8.58 57.45
N GLU A 7 -15.32 -7.38 56.96
CA GLU A 7 -15.23 -7.04 55.56
C GLU A 7 -13.78 -7.30 55.12
N GLU A 8 -13.56 -8.35 54.32
CA GLU A 8 -12.37 -8.39 53.47
C GLU A 8 -12.56 -7.33 52.40
N GLY A 9 -11.94 -6.18 52.65
CA GLY A 9 -11.92 -5.04 51.76
C GLY A 9 -11.48 -5.47 50.37
N ASP A 10 -12.42 -5.36 49.43
CA ASP A 10 -12.14 -5.16 48.01
C ASP A 10 -11.45 -3.79 47.83
N ASP A 11 -10.23 -3.67 48.37
CA ASP A 11 -9.31 -2.58 48.06
C ASP A 11 -8.67 -2.84 46.67
N GLN A 12 -9.50 -3.11 45.67
CA GLN A 12 -9.16 -2.76 44.30
C GLN A 12 -9.51 -1.30 44.11
N SER A 13 -8.67 -0.47 44.74
CA SER A 13 -8.08 0.72 44.16
C SER A 13 -8.87 1.23 42.97
N GLY A 14 -9.85 2.10 43.25
CA GLY A 14 -10.41 3.00 42.27
C GLY A 14 -9.28 3.84 41.70
N SER A 15 -8.57 3.31 40.70
CA SER A 15 -7.80 4.15 39.80
C SER A 15 -8.86 5.03 39.15
N ALA A 16 -8.97 6.27 39.62
CA ALA A 16 -9.74 7.30 38.96
C ALA A 16 -9.28 7.30 37.51
N GLN A 17 -10.03 6.63 36.62
CA GLN A 17 -9.71 6.60 35.20
C GLN A 17 -9.72 8.07 34.79
N PRO A 18 -8.57 8.64 34.39
CA PRO A 18 -8.57 10.02 33.92
C PRO A 18 -9.56 10.06 32.77
N GLN A 19 -10.66 10.80 32.92
CA GLN A 19 -11.63 10.97 31.84
C GLN A 19 -10.86 11.54 30.66
N MET A 20 -10.58 10.69 29.66
CA MET A 20 -9.79 11.09 28.52
C MET A 20 -10.58 12.15 27.75
N PRO A 21 -10.01 13.33 27.49
CA PRO A 21 -10.71 14.41 26.80
C PRO A 21 -11.28 13.93 25.47
N LEU A 22 -12.58 14.09 25.23
CA LEU A 22 -13.25 13.60 24.02
C LEU A 22 -12.56 14.07 22.72
N GLY A 23 -12.02 15.30 22.74
CA GLY A 23 -11.24 15.85 21.62
C GLY A 23 -10.00 15.00 21.26
N ILE A 24 -9.32 14.38 22.23
CA ILE A 24 -8.15 13.53 21.96
C ILE A 24 -8.56 12.23 21.26
N VAL A 25 -9.74 11.72 21.58
CA VAL A 25 -10.28 10.49 21.00
C VAL A 25 -10.63 10.75 19.54
N ILE A 26 -11.34 11.84 19.26
CA ILE A 26 -11.69 12.24 17.89
C ILE A 26 -10.42 12.46 17.07
N ALA A 27 -9.44 13.19 17.60
CA ALA A 27 -8.17 13.42 16.93
C ALA A 27 -7.45 12.11 16.58
N ARG A 28 -7.40 11.15 17.50
CA ARG A 28 -6.80 9.83 17.23
C ARG A 28 -7.53 9.05 16.14
N ILE A 29 -8.86 9.06 16.16
CA ILE A 29 -9.66 8.40 15.13
C ILE A 29 -9.35 9.02 13.76
N VAL A 30 -9.32 10.35 13.66
CA VAL A 30 -9.00 11.05 12.41
C VAL A 30 -7.58 10.72 11.94
N VAL A 31 -6.59 10.72 12.85
CA VAL A 31 -5.21 10.40 12.51
C VAL A 31 -5.06 8.94 12.05
N VAL A 32 -5.62 7.97 12.78
CA VAL A 32 -5.54 6.55 12.43
C VAL A 32 -6.25 6.25 11.11
N THR A 33 -7.42 6.83 10.89
CA THR A 33 -8.18 6.62 9.65
C THR A 33 -7.50 7.25 8.45
N SER A 34 -7.01 8.49 8.58
CA SER A 34 -6.26 9.17 7.51
C SER A 34 -4.92 8.50 7.20
N MET A 35 -4.19 8.03 8.22
CA MET A 35 -2.95 7.27 8.05
C MET A 35 -3.19 5.99 7.25
N SER A 36 -4.25 5.25 7.58
CA SER A 36 -4.61 4.01 6.88
C SER A 36 -4.98 4.28 5.42
N PHE A 37 -5.76 5.34 5.17
CA PHE A 37 -6.13 5.75 3.82
C PHE A 37 -4.91 6.19 2.99
N ALA A 38 -4.03 7.01 3.56
CA ALA A 38 -2.80 7.45 2.91
C ALA A 38 -1.88 6.28 2.58
N ALA A 39 -1.73 5.32 3.49
CA ALA A 39 -0.95 4.11 3.27
C ALA A 39 -1.53 3.26 2.12
N ALA A 40 -2.85 3.05 2.10
CA ALA A 40 -3.52 2.32 1.04
C ALA A 40 -3.33 2.99 -0.33
N ALA A 41 -3.49 4.32 -0.39
CA ALA A 41 -3.26 5.09 -1.62
C ALA A 41 -1.81 4.99 -2.09
N ALA A 42 -0.85 5.14 -1.17
CA ALA A 42 0.58 5.01 -1.49
C ALA A 42 0.90 3.63 -2.08
N ILE A 43 0.39 2.55 -1.49
CA ILE A 43 0.57 1.19 -2.00
C ILE A 43 -0.08 1.03 -3.39
N PHE A 44 -1.31 1.53 -3.56
CA PHE A 44 -2.00 1.45 -4.85
C PHE A 44 -1.24 2.18 -5.96
N PHE A 45 -0.72 3.38 -5.71
CA PHE A 45 0.06 4.12 -6.71
C PHE A 45 1.45 3.53 -6.93
N LEU A 46 2.12 3.08 -5.87
CA LEU A 46 3.50 2.59 -5.96
C LEU A 46 3.57 1.17 -6.53
N VAL A 47 2.64 0.29 -6.17
CA VAL A 47 2.55 -1.10 -6.65
C VAL A 47 1.62 -1.24 -7.86
N GLY A 48 0.48 -0.56 -7.88
CA GLY A 48 -0.44 -0.59 -9.01
C GLY A 48 -0.05 0.44 -10.07
N GLY A 49 -0.13 1.72 -9.74
CA GLY A 49 0.05 2.81 -10.71
C GLY A 49 1.39 2.76 -11.46
N LEU A 50 2.50 2.83 -10.73
CA LEU A 50 3.84 2.90 -11.32
C LEU A 50 4.21 1.61 -12.05
N TRP A 51 3.90 0.44 -11.50
CA TRP A 51 4.20 -0.83 -12.17
C TRP A 51 3.36 -1.05 -13.42
N LEU A 52 2.09 -0.66 -13.41
CA LEU A 52 1.27 -0.74 -14.63
C LEU A 52 1.85 0.15 -15.73
N LEU A 53 2.29 1.36 -15.39
CA LEU A 53 2.98 2.25 -16.33
C LEU A 53 4.27 1.61 -16.87
N ALA A 54 5.09 1.05 -15.97
CA ALA A 54 6.34 0.39 -16.34
C ALA A 54 6.09 -0.84 -17.23
N LEU A 55 5.08 -1.66 -16.90
CA LEU A 55 4.72 -2.86 -17.65
C LEU A 55 4.23 -2.51 -19.06
N VAL A 56 3.41 -1.47 -19.19
CA VAL A 56 2.99 -0.94 -20.50
C VAL A 56 4.19 -0.42 -21.29
N SER A 57 5.12 0.29 -20.65
CA SER A 57 6.34 0.78 -21.29
C SER A 57 7.27 -0.37 -21.76
N ILE A 58 7.42 -1.43 -20.96
CA ILE A 58 8.17 -2.63 -21.32
C ILE A 58 7.50 -3.32 -22.52
N ALA A 59 6.16 -3.45 -22.52
CA ALA A 59 5.42 -4.03 -23.64
C ALA A 59 5.62 -3.22 -24.93
N ALA A 60 5.56 -1.88 -24.86
CA ALA A 60 5.85 -1.02 -25.99
C ALA A 60 7.30 -1.20 -26.50
N THR A 61 8.27 -1.28 -25.58
CA THR A 61 9.68 -1.54 -25.92
C THR A 61 9.84 -2.87 -26.64
N ALA A 62 9.18 -3.94 -26.17
CA ALA A 62 9.22 -5.25 -26.82
C ALA A 62 8.67 -5.20 -28.26
N ILE A 63 7.61 -4.43 -28.49
CA ILE A 63 7.07 -4.19 -29.86
C ILE A 63 8.13 -3.51 -30.73
N PHE A 64 8.77 -2.45 -30.26
CA PHE A 64 9.81 -1.76 -31.03
C PHE A 64 11.00 -2.66 -31.34
N LEU A 65 11.46 -3.46 -30.38
CA LEU A 65 12.52 -4.44 -30.59
C LEU A 65 12.10 -5.50 -31.63
N GLY A 66 10.87 -5.99 -31.56
CA GLY A 66 10.32 -6.93 -32.54
C GLY A 66 10.25 -6.33 -33.95
N LEU A 67 9.80 -5.08 -34.07
CA LEU A 67 9.77 -4.37 -35.35
C LEU A 67 11.16 -4.16 -35.93
N MET A 68 12.11 -3.70 -35.10
CA MET A 68 13.50 -3.52 -35.49
C MET A 68 14.10 -4.82 -36.01
N PHE A 69 13.89 -5.92 -35.28
CA PHE A 69 14.32 -7.25 -35.72
C PHE A 69 13.67 -7.68 -37.05
N VAL A 70 12.37 -7.44 -37.25
CA VAL A 70 11.67 -7.75 -38.50
C VAL A 70 12.22 -6.93 -39.67
N ILE A 71 12.51 -5.65 -39.45
CA ILE A 71 13.08 -4.76 -40.47
C ILE A 71 14.48 -5.22 -40.86
N GLU A 72 15.35 -5.51 -39.89
CA GLU A 72 16.71 -6.00 -40.15
C GLU A 72 16.68 -7.33 -40.90
N ARG A 73 15.90 -8.30 -40.40
CA ARG A 73 15.68 -9.58 -41.09
C ARG A 73 15.07 -9.41 -42.48
N GLY A 74 14.19 -8.44 -42.65
CA GLY A 74 13.59 -8.10 -43.93
C GLY A 74 14.62 -7.51 -44.89
N ALA A 75 15.48 -6.62 -44.41
CA ALA A 75 16.55 -6.01 -45.19
C ALA A 75 17.59 -7.04 -45.62
N GLU A 76 18.00 -7.95 -44.74
CA GLU A 76 18.88 -9.08 -45.06
C GLU A 76 18.32 -9.94 -46.20
N LYS A 77 17.03 -10.28 -46.14
CA LYS A 77 16.34 -11.08 -47.17
C LYS A 77 16.25 -10.35 -48.51
N ASN A 78 15.94 -9.06 -48.51
CA ASN A 78 15.84 -8.26 -49.74
C ASN A 78 17.22 -7.99 -50.36
N ALA A 79 18.25 -7.73 -49.55
CA ALA A 79 19.62 -7.54 -50.03
C ALA A 79 20.20 -8.81 -50.70
N GLY A 80 19.74 -10.00 -50.29
CA GLY A 80 20.06 -11.26 -50.96
C GLY A 80 19.40 -11.42 -52.34
N HIS A 81 18.31 -10.71 -52.62
CA HIS A 81 17.52 -10.86 -53.85
C HIS A 81 17.96 -9.90 -54.98
N THR A 82 18.73 -8.85 -54.66
CA THR A 82 19.27 -7.88 -55.63
C THR A 82 20.60 -8.32 -56.25
N LYS A 83 21.21 -9.43 -55.78
CA LYS A 83 22.35 -10.08 -56.43
C LYS A 83 21.90 -11.20 -57.38
N LEU A 84 21.20 -10.85 -58.47
CA LEU A 84 21.02 -11.70 -59.64
C LEU A 84 21.16 -10.85 -60.90
#